data_AF-A0A3C0YM14-F1
#
_entry.id   AF-A0A3C0YM14-F1
#
_cell.length_a   1.000
_cell.length_b   1.000
_cell.length_c   1.000
_cell.angle_alpha   90.00
_cell.angle_beta   90.00
_cell.angle_gamma   90.00
#
_symmetry.space_group_name_H-M   'P 1'
#
loop_
_entity.id
_entity.type
_entity.pdbx_description
1 polymer ?
#
loop_
_entity_poly.entity_id
_entity_poly.type
_entity_poly.pdbx_seq_one_letter_code
_entity_poly.pdbx_strand_id
1 'polypeptide(L)'
;SRSQVYVLKMLDQEDLHLIYEKAKNYIAPDIEVDEEALHEIIAHINGDARRLLNFLELLFNTATSLKVKNIDQDFLKKTITSKVRRFDKGGDQFYDQISALHKSVRGSDPNAALYWLHRMLDGGTDPLYLARRIVRIAIEDIGLADPKAQTMALEAYQIYERLGSPEGELALSNAVIYLSIAAKSNAAYMAFNEVKAFVGDGDNSDVPVHLRNAPTKLMKELDYGKNYRYAHNEPEAYAAGEKYFPDNLDPIEFYKPTTRGLESKILEKMNYLKSQDKQKK
;
A
#
# COMPACT_ATOMS: atom_id res chain seq x y z
N SER A 1 17.84 -22.12 10.77
CA SER A 1 17.94 -20.86 11.51
C SER A 1 19.41 -20.49 11.62
N ARG A 2 19.93 -19.60 10.76
CA ARG A 2 21.37 -19.22 10.69
C ARG A 2 21.61 -17.71 10.82
N SER A 3 20.57 -16.95 11.16
CA SER A 3 20.65 -15.49 11.23
C SER A 3 20.64 -15.03 12.67
N GLN A 4 21.70 -14.33 13.07
CA GLN A 4 21.74 -13.62 14.34
C GLN A 4 20.94 -12.31 14.21
N VAL A 5 20.14 -11.99 15.22
CA VAL A 5 19.34 -10.77 15.29
C VAL A 5 19.99 -9.83 16.28
N TYR A 6 20.19 -8.57 15.87
CA TYR A 6 20.69 -7.50 16.72
C TYR A 6 19.67 -6.36 16.76
N VAL A 7 19.51 -5.75 17.94
CA VAL A 7 18.70 -4.55 18.12
C VAL A 7 19.63 -3.35 18.07
N LEU A 8 19.44 -2.48 17.08
CA LEU A 8 20.14 -1.21 16.98
C LEU A 8 19.33 -0.12 17.69
N LYS A 9 20.02 0.81 18.33
CA LYS A 9 19.42 1.99 18.96
C LYS A 9 19.64 3.21 18.06
N MET A 10 18.81 4.23 18.26
CA MET A 10 19.07 5.55 17.68
C MET A 10 20.38 6.11 18.24
N LEU A 11 21.05 6.90 17.40
CA LEU A 11 22.26 7.60 17.80
C LEU A 11 21.91 8.74 18.76
N ASP A 12 22.75 8.94 19.77
CA ASP A 12 22.64 10.09 20.64
C ASP A 12 23.28 11.34 20.01
N GLN A 13 23.25 12.46 20.73
CA GLN A 13 23.78 13.72 20.22
C GLN A 13 25.30 13.69 20.03
N GLU A 14 26.02 12.94 20.87
CA GLU A 14 27.49 12.83 20.79
C GLU A 14 27.88 12.03 19.54
N ASP A 15 27.18 10.92 19.28
CA ASP A 15 27.33 10.12 18.07
C ASP A 15 27.06 10.94 16.80
N LEU A 16 25.97 11.72 16.79
CA LEU A 16 25.63 12.58 15.66
C LEU A 16 26.66 13.69 15.45
N HIS A 17 27.20 14.27 16.53
CA HIS A 17 28.26 15.26 16.45
C HIS A 17 29.54 14.67 15.81
N LEU A 18 29.91 13.45 16.17
CA LEU A 18 31.07 12.76 15.56
C LEU A 18 30.86 12.51 14.06
N ILE A 19 29.64 12.19 13.65
CA ILE A 19 29.31 12.00 12.23
C ILE A 19 29.34 13.34 11.49
N TYR A 20 28.80 14.40 12.09
CA TYR A 20 28.88 15.76 11.56
C TYR A 20 30.33 16.18 11.30
N GLU A 21 31.23 16.02 12.29
CA GLU A 21 32.63 16.41 12.17
C GLU A 21 33.31 15.68 11.01
N LYS A 22 33.09 14.37 10.88
CA LYS A 22 33.63 13.59 9.77
C LYS A 22 33.09 14.07 8.42
N ALA A 23 31.80 14.36 8.34
CA ALA A 23 31.15 14.82 7.12
C ALA A 23 31.63 16.22 6.72
N LYS A 24 31.70 17.17 7.65
CA LYS A 24 32.23 18.53 7.42
C LYS A 24 33.64 18.47 6.86
N ASN A 25 34.54 17.75 7.52
CA ASN A 25 35.93 17.64 7.11
C ASN A 25 36.11 16.99 5.72
N TYR A 26 35.20 16.08 5.34
CA TYR A 26 35.25 15.43 4.04
C TYR A 26 34.62 16.26 2.90
N ILE A 27 33.49 16.90 3.17
CA ILE A 27 32.65 17.55 2.14
C ILE A 27 33.01 19.05 2.01
N ALA A 28 33.21 19.73 3.13
CA ALA A 28 33.31 21.19 3.20
C ALA A 28 34.27 21.65 4.32
N PRO A 29 35.57 21.33 4.23
CA PRO A 29 36.55 21.68 5.26
C PRO A 29 36.72 23.19 5.46
N ASP A 30 36.41 23.99 4.44
CA ASP A 30 36.55 25.46 4.46
C ASP A 30 35.27 26.20 4.91
N ILE A 31 34.21 25.47 5.28
CA ILE A 31 32.94 26.04 5.72
C ILE A 31 32.81 25.85 7.23
N GLU A 32 32.64 26.94 7.96
CA GLU A 32 32.34 26.95 9.38
C GLU A 32 30.84 26.93 9.63
N VAL A 33 30.42 26.26 10.70
CA VAL A 33 29.03 26.24 11.17
C VAL A 33 29.05 26.72 12.61
N ASP A 34 28.23 27.72 12.92
CA ASP A 34 28.14 28.25 14.27
C ASP A 34 27.61 27.17 15.24
N GLU A 35 28.08 27.16 16.48
CA GLU A 35 27.68 26.15 17.48
C GLU A 35 26.15 26.10 17.67
N GLU A 36 25.49 27.25 17.65
CA GLU A 36 24.04 27.29 17.78
C GLU A 36 23.31 26.68 16.57
N ALA A 37 23.85 26.87 15.36
CA ALA A 37 23.33 26.25 14.15
C ALA A 37 23.57 24.73 14.17
N LEU A 38 24.75 24.29 14.62
CA LEU A 38 25.06 22.87 14.78
C LEU A 38 24.12 22.19 15.79
N HIS A 39 23.86 22.84 16.92
CA HIS A 39 22.92 22.32 17.91
C HIS A 39 21.50 22.17 17.33
N GLU A 40 21.04 23.16 16.56
CA GLU A 40 19.74 23.09 15.87
C GLU A 40 19.69 21.97 14.81
N ILE A 41 20.77 21.76 14.07
CA ILE A 41 20.90 20.66 13.11
C ILE A 41 20.78 19.31 13.82
N ILE A 42 21.56 19.08 14.87
CA ILE A 42 21.57 17.80 15.61
C ILE A 42 20.20 17.54 16.25
N ALA A 43 19.59 18.57 16.85
CA ALA A 43 18.26 18.47 17.44
C ALA A 43 17.17 18.11 16.41
N HIS A 44 17.34 18.49 15.14
CA HIS A 44 16.37 18.22 14.08
C HIS A 44 16.41 16.78 13.54
N ILE A 45 17.54 16.08 13.66
CA ILE A 45 17.76 14.80 12.98
C ILE A 45 17.20 13.58 13.76
N ASN A 46 16.97 13.71 15.07
CA ASN A 46 16.40 12.65 15.92
C ASN A 46 17.10 11.28 15.76
N GLY A 47 18.43 11.25 15.75
CA GLY A 47 19.23 10.01 15.83
C GLY A 47 19.44 9.23 14.53
N ASP A 48 19.01 9.75 13.37
CA ASP A 48 19.23 9.11 12.04
C ASP A 48 20.43 9.72 11.30
N ALA A 49 21.58 9.02 11.31
CA ALA A 49 22.81 9.44 10.63
C ALA A 49 22.64 9.75 9.14
N ARG A 50 21.80 9.00 8.42
CA ARG A 50 21.59 9.20 6.98
C ARG A 50 20.84 10.50 6.73
N ARG A 51 19.87 10.85 7.59
CA ARG A 51 19.18 12.15 7.50
C ARG A 51 20.13 13.30 7.79
N LEU A 52 21.04 13.14 8.76
CA LEU A 52 22.10 14.14 9.03
C LEU A 52 22.94 14.36 7.77
N LEU A 53 23.49 13.29 7.19
CA LEU A 53 24.38 13.38 6.03
C LEU A 53 23.70 14.02 4.82
N ASN A 54 22.46 13.64 4.51
CA ASN A 54 21.69 14.24 3.42
C ASN A 54 21.43 15.73 3.66
N PHE A 55 21.16 16.13 4.90
CA PHE A 55 20.95 17.53 5.25
C PHE A 55 22.24 18.34 5.14
N LEU A 56 23.37 17.80 5.64
CA LEU A 56 24.68 18.44 5.55
C LEU A 56 25.14 18.60 4.10
N GLU A 57 24.92 17.59 3.25
CA GLU A 57 25.22 17.68 1.81
C GLU A 57 24.45 18.84 1.17
N LEU A 58 23.15 18.96 1.42
CA LEU A 58 22.34 20.07 0.93
C LEU A 58 22.85 21.42 1.45
N LEU A 59 23.08 21.51 2.76
CA LEU A 59 23.52 22.72 3.44
C LEU A 59 24.86 23.23 2.89
N PHE A 60 25.84 22.34 2.78
CA PHE A 60 27.18 22.66 2.29
C PHE A 60 27.20 22.95 0.79
N ASN A 61 26.44 22.21 -0.03
CA ASN A 61 26.31 22.52 -1.46
C ASN A 61 25.68 23.90 -1.67
N THR A 62 24.67 24.25 -0.87
CA THR A 62 24.01 25.57 -0.93
C THR A 62 24.97 26.68 -0.50
N ALA A 63 25.69 26.50 0.60
CA ALA A 63 26.69 27.45 1.08
C ALA A 63 27.81 27.66 0.05
N THR A 64 28.32 26.58 -0.54
CA THR A 64 29.32 26.61 -1.62
C THR A 64 28.83 27.38 -2.84
N SER A 65 27.61 27.08 -3.31
CA SER A 65 27.01 27.77 -4.46
C SER A 65 26.83 29.27 -4.22
N LEU A 66 26.51 29.66 -2.99
CA LEU A 66 26.32 31.07 -2.60
C LEU A 66 27.62 31.75 -2.14
N LYS A 67 28.75 31.02 -2.17
CA LYS A 67 30.05 31.48 -1.67
C LYS A 67 30.01 31.92 -0.20
N VAL A 68 29.16 31.28 0.59
CA VAL A 68 29.04 31.48 2.03
C VAL A 68 30.01 30.54 2.72
N LYS A 69 30.88 31.09 3.58
CA LYS A 69 31.86 30.32 4.36
C LYS A 69 31.45 30.07 5.80
N ASN A 70 30.50 30.84 6.33
CA ASN A 70 30.02 30.71 7.70
C ASN A 70 28.51 30.50 7.67
N ILE A 71 28.06 29.37 8.22
CA ILE A 71 26.64 29.03 8.33
C ILE A 71 26.16 29.41 9.73
N ASP A 72 25.38 30.49 9.77
CA ASP A 72 24.67 30.95 10.96
C ASP A 72 23.23 30.41 11.01
N GLN A 73 22.51 30.69 12.10
CA GLN A 73 21.11 30.30 12.24
C GLN A 73 20.20 30.87 11.15
N ASP A 74 20.48 32.05 10.62
CA ASP A 74 19.65 32.68 9.61
C ASP A 74 19.81 32.00 8.24
N PHE A 75 21.04 31.61 7.89
CA PHE A 75 21.33 30.79 6.73
C PHE A 75 20.71 29.41 6.89
N LEU A 76 20.83 28.81 8.07
CA LEU A 76 20.21 27.53 8.40
C LEU A 76 18.69 27.63 8.25
N LYS A 77 18.04 28.64 8.84
CA LYS A 77 16.59 28.88 8.71
C LYS A 77 16.19 29.13 7.27
N LYS A 78 16.92 29.90 6.47
CA LYS A 78 16.62 30.07 5.04
C LYS A 78 16.71 28.75 4.28
N THR A 79 17.69 27.92 4.61
CA THR A 79 17.90 26.59 4.01
C THR A 79 16.78 25.62 4.43
N ILE A 80 16.43 25.57 5.72
CA ILE A 80 15.34 24.75 6.28
C ILE A 80 13.97 25.22 5.77
N THR A 81 13.70 26.52 5.85
CA THR A 81 12.40 27.14 5.48
C THR A 81 12.14 27.07 3.99
N SER A 82 13.17 26.90 3.16
CA SER A 82 13.00 26.73 1.72
C SER A 82 12.20 25.46 1.36
N LYS A 83 12.14 24.41 2.21
CA LYS A 83 11.35 23.19 1.94
C LYS A 83 10.78 22.41 3.13
N VAL A 84 11.12 22.69 4.40
CA VAL A 84 10.58 21.93 5.53
C VAL A 84 9.26 22.56 6.02
N ARG A 85 8.20 22.47 5.19
CA ARG A 85 6.85 22.59 5.75
C ARG A 85 6.64 21.42 6.70
N ARG A 86 6.54 21.73 7.99
CA ARG A 86 6.24 20.83 9.12
C ARG A 86 5.54 19.55 8.65
N PHE A 87 6.30 18.47 8.62
CA PHE A 87 5.76 17.15 8.40
C PHE A 87 6.35 16.23 9.45
N ASP A 88 5.53 15.97 10.47
CA ASP A 88 5.83 15.03 11.53
C ASP A 88 5.76 13.61 10.97
N LYS A 89 6.89 13.08 10.49
CA LYS A 89 6.99 11.70 10.01
C LYS A 89 6.79 10.73 11.18
N GLY A 90 5.56 10.27 11.37
CA GLY A 90 5.20 9.25 12.34
C GLY A 90 4.28 9.72 13.47
N GLY A 91 3.95 11.01 13.56
CA GLY A 91 2.93 11.52 14.48
C GLY A 91 1.53 11.55 13.88
N ASP A 92 0.54 11.99 14.68
CA ASP A 92 -0.88 11.99 14.32
C ASP A 92 -1.17 12.71 12.99
N GLN A 93 -0.44 13.80 12.72
CA GLN A 93 -0.59 14.59 11.49
C GLN A 93 -0.22 13.80 10.22
N PHE A 94 0.69 12.82 10.31
CA PHE A 94 1.01 11.90 9.21
C PHE A 94 -0.18 10.99 8.91
N TYR A 95 -0.73 10.39 9.96
CA TYR A 95 -1.84 9.46 9.87
C TYR A 95 -3.12 10.16 9.38
N ASP A 96 -3.35 11.40 9.80
CA ASP A 96 -4.47 12.21 9.33
C ASP A 96 -4.37 12.52 7.84
N GLN A 97 -3.18 12.85 7.34
CA GLN A 97 -3.00 13.15 5.91
C GLN A 97 -3.16 11.92 5.03
N ILE A 98 -2.61 10.77 5.42
CA ILE A 98 -2.81 9.54 4.63
C ILE A 98 -4.26 9.06 4.70
N SER A 99 -4.92 9.27 5.83
CA SER A 99 -6.35 9.03 6.02
C SER A 99 -7.18 9.95 5.13
N ALA A 100 -6.82 11.23 5.01
CA ALA A 100 -7.47 12.19 4.14
C ALA A 100 -7.28 11.83 2.66
N LEU A 101 -6.06 11.49 2.22
CA LEU A 101 -5.79 11.00 0.86
C LEU A 101 -6.70 9.81 0.52
N HIS A 102 -6.70 8.78 1.38
CA HIS A 102 -7.53 7.58 1.16
C HIS A 102 -9.02 7.92 1.08
N LYS A 103 -9.52 8.75 2.02
CA LYS A 103 -10.94 9.16 2.04
C LYS A 103 -11.31 10.01 0.82
N SER A 104 -10.43 10.88 0.34
CA SER A 104 -10.66 11.67 -0.88
C SER A 104 -10.78 10.78 -2.12
N VAL A 105 -9.88 9.78 -2.28
CA VAL A 105 -9.98 8.82 -3.38
C VAL A 105 -11.28 8.01 -3.29
N ARG A 106 -11.60 7.50 -2.10
CA ARG A 106 -12.85 6.76 -1.84
C ARG A 106 -14.10 7.59 -2.08
N GLY A 107 -14.06 8.86 -1.70
CA GLY A 107 -15.12 9.86 -1.90
C GLY A 107 -15.22 10.38 -3.34
N SER A 108 -14.37 9.90 -4.24
CA SER A 108 -14.31 10.30 -5.64
C SER A 108 -13.99 11.79 -5.88
N ASP A 109 -13.13 12.37 -5.04
CA ASP A 109 -12.63 13.74 -5.21
C ASP A 109 -11.15 13.71 -5.66
N PRO A 110 -10.88 13.75 -6.98
CA PRO A 110 -9.51 13.72 -7.49
C PRO A 110 -8.69 14.96 -7.10
N ASN A 111 -9.34 16.12 -6.92
CA ASN A 111 -8.64 17.36 -6.60
C ASN A 111 -8.14 17.33 -5.16
N ALA A 112 -9.01 16.96 -4.21
CA ALA A 112 -8.62 16.78 -2.82
C ALA A 112 -7.59 15.65 -2.67
N ALA A 113 -7.73 14.56 -3.41
CA ALA A 113 -6.76 13.47 -3.39
C ALA A 113 -5.37 13.91 -3.86
N LEU A 114 -5.29 14.66 -4.97
CA LEU A 114 -4.02 15.24 -5.43
C LEU A 114 -3.41 16.21 -4.41
N TYR A 115 -4.23 17.04 -3.79
CA TYR A 115 -3.80 17.96 -2.74
C TYR A 115 -3.15 17.21 -1.57
N TRP A 116 -3.81 16.17 -1.04
CA TRP A 116 -3.26 15.39 0.08
C TRP A 116 -2.02 14.59 -0.32
N LEU A 117 -2.00 14.02 -1.54
CA LEU A 117 -0.81 13.34 -2.06
C LEU A 117 0.40 14.29 -2.09
N HIS A 118 0.24 15.46 -2.73
CA HIS A 118 1.35 16.41 -2.88
C HIS A 118 1.74 17.05 -1.56
N ARG A 119 0.80 17.29 -0.65
CA ARG A 119 1.14 17.78 0.70
C ARG A 119 2.01 16.77 1.45
N MET A 120 1.75 15.48 1.30
CA MET A 120 2.57 14.42 1.90
C MET A 120 3.94 14.29 1.22
N LEU A 121 4.01 14.41 -0.11
CA LEU A 121 5.27 14.40 -0.87
C LEU A 121 6.15 15.61 -0.51
N ASP A 122 5.58 16.81 -0.49
CA ASP A 122 6.25 18.05 -0.07
C ASP A 122 6.71 18.00 1.39
N GLY A 123 5.92 17.35 2.25
CA GLY A 123 6.31 17.00 3.63
C GLY A 123 7.40 15.92 3.71
N GLY A 124 7.88 15.40 2.60
CA GLY A 124 8.95 14.41 2.52
C GLY A 124 8.52 12.99 2.86
N THR A 125 7.22 12.66 2.87
CA THR A 125 6.76 11.26 2.99
C THR A 125 7.48 10.38 1.98
N ASP A 126 7.90 9.19 2.39
CA ASP A 126 8.44 8.18 1.47
C ASP A 126 7.39 7.90 0.35
N PRO A 127 7.67 8.22 -0.93
CA PRO A 127 6.68 8.00 -1.98
C PRO A 127 6.37 6.52 -2.22
N LEU A 128 7.27 5.59 -1.84
CA LEU A 128 6.95 4.16 -1.87
C LEU A 128 5.92 3.78 -0.79
N TYR A 129 5.90 4.48 0.35
CA TYR A 129 4.81 4.35 1.32
C TYR A 129 3.48 4.80 0.72
N LEU A 130 3.46 5.94 0.02
CA LEU A 130 2.27 6.41 -0.68
C LEU A 130 1.83 5.42 -1.76
N ALA A 131 2.76 4.89 -2.55
CA ALA A 131 2.49 3.90 -3.59
C ALA A 131 1.85 2.62 -3.01
N ARG A 132 2.35 2.11 -1.86
CA ARG A 132 1.70 0.97 -1.16
C ARG A 132 0.26 1.30 -0.75
N ARG A 133 -0.01 2.52 -0.29
CA ARG A 133 -1.36 2.96 0.10
C ARG A 133 -2.29 3.15 -1.10
N ILE A 134 -1.77 3.62 -2.24
CA ILE A 134 -2.49 3.71 -3.52
C ILE A 134 -2.89 2.31 -4.01
N VAL A 135 -1.99 1.34 -3.99
CA VAL A 135 -2.30 -0.07 -4.30
C VAL A 135 -3.37 -0.63 -3.36
N ARG A 136 -3.29 -0.31 -2.06
CA ARG A 136 -4.31 -0.73 -1.10
C ARG A 136 -5.69 -0.17 -1.45
N ILE A 137 -5.79 1.11 -1.80
CA ILE A 137 -7.06 1.75 -2.20
C ILE A 137 -7.64 1.08 -3.46
N ALA A 138 -6.81 0.77 -4.45
CA ALA A 138 -7.24 0.08 -5.66
C ALA A 138 -7.93 -1.27 -5.37
N ILE A 139 -7.39 -2.04 -4.41
CA ILE A 139 -7.91 -3.36 -4.04
C ILE A 139 -9.15 -3.25 -3.11
N GLU A 140 -9.15 -2.27 -2.20
CA GLU A 140 -10.17 -2.14 -1.15
C GLU A 140 -11.43 -1.37 -1.60
N ASP A 141 -11.25 -0.24 -2.30
CA ASP A 141 -12.34 0.71 -2.57
C ASP A 141 -12.80 0.72 -4.03
N ILE A 142 -11.99 0.21 -4.95
CA ILE A 142 -12.35 0.03 -6.36
C ILE A 142 -12.70 -1.44 -6.63
N GLY A 143 -11.80 -2.36 -6.23
CA GLY A 143 -12.04 -3.79 -6.25
C GLY A 143 -12.43 -4.31 -7.63
N LEU A 144 -13.44 -5.18 -7.68
CA LEU A 144 -13.89 -5.79 -8.93
C LEU A 144 -14.80 -4.90 -9.78
N ALA A 145 -15.17 -3.71 -9.30
CA ALA A 145 -15.91 -2.75 -10.13
C ALA A 145 -15.05 -2.20 -11.27
N ASP A 146 -13.73 -2.11 -11.06
CA ASP A 146 -12.76 -1.87 -12.12
C ASP A 146 -11.41 -2.54 -11.79
N PRO A 147 -11.19 -3.81 -12.18
CA PRO A 147 -9.95 -4.53 -11.89
C PRO A 147 -8.69 -3.88 -12.47
N LYS A 148 -8.79 -3.01 -13.49
CA LYS A 148 -7.63 -2.30 -14.05
C LYS A 148 -7.01 -1.33 -13.06
N ALA A 149 -7.77 -0.87 -12.06
CA ALA A 149 -7.27 -0.04 -10.98
C ALA A 149 -6.06 -0.66 -10.26
N GLN A 150 -6.07 -1.98 -10.05
CA GLN A 150 -4.95 -2.69 -9.41
C GLN A 150 -3.70 -2.61 -10.28
N THR A 151 -3.83 -2.85 -11.60
CA THR A 151 -2.72 -2.74 -12.54
C THR A 151 -2.21 -1.30 -12.61
N MET A 152 -3.09 -0.31 -12.74
CA MET A 152 -2.71 1.11 -12.79
C MET A 152 -1.90 1.54 -11.55
N ALA A 153 -2.31 1.09 -10.35
CA ALA A 153 -1.60 1.39 -9.12
C ALA A 153 -0.23 0.69 -9.05
N LEU A 154 -0.14 -0.56 -9.49
CA LEU A 154 1.13 -1.31 -9.54
C LEU A 154 2.10 -0.75 -10.59
N GLU A 155 1.59 -0.36 -11.76
CA GLU A 155 2.39 0.30 -12.80
C GLU A 155 2.93 1.63 -12.29
N ALA A 156 2.12 2.46 -11.62
CA ALA A 156 2.58 3.69 -11.02
C ALA A 156 3.67 3.47 -9.96
N TYR A 157 3.53 2.43 -9.13
CA TYR A 157 4.56 2.01 -8.19
C TYR A 157 5.87 1.67 -8.91
N GLN A 158 5.78 0.83 -9.95
CA GLN A 158 6.92 0.37 -10.73
C GLN A 158 7.61 1.49 -11.52
N ILE A 159 6.84 2.44 -12.04
CA ILE A 159 7.37 3.64 -12.71
C ILE A 159 8.13 4.49 -11.68
N TYR A 160 7.55 4.71 -10.49
CA TYR A 160 8.23 5.46 -9.44
C TYR A 160 9.56 4.79 -9.02
N GLU A 161 9.59 3.46 -8.84
CA GLU A 161 10.85 2.74 -8.53
C GLU A 161 11.95 2.96 -9.58
N ARG A 162 11.58 3.17 -10.85
CA ARG A 162 12.53 3.36 -11.96
C ARG A 162 12.96 4.81 -12.12
N LEU A 163 12.04 5.76 -11.94
CA LEU A 163 12.29 7.17 -12.20
C LEU A 163 12.70 7.96 -10.95
N GLY A 164 12.25 7.55 -9.76
CA GLY A 164 12.44 8.30 -8.53
C GLY A 164 11.71 9.65 -8.54
N SER A 165 12.03 10.52 -7.58
CA SER A 165 11.51 11.88 -7.53
C SER A 165 12.39 12.86 -8.32
N PRO A 166 11.80 13.86 -9.01
CA PRO A 166 10.36 14.15 -9.07
C PRO A 166 9.58 13.40 -10.17
N GLU A 167 10.24 12.83 -11.19
CA GLU A 167 9.58 12.35 -12.42
C GLU A 167 8.57 11.22 -12.17
N GLY A 168 8.87 10.32 -11.22
CA GLY A 168 8.01 9.22 -10.82
C GLY A 168 6.77 9.64 -10.02
N GLU A 169 6.78 10.81 -9.38
CA GLU A 169 5.63 11.31 -8.60
C GLU A 169 4.42 11.59 -9.48
N LEU A 170 4.66 11.92 -10.75
CA LEU A 170 3.59 12.07 -11.75
C LEU A 170 2.85 10.75 -11.99
N ALA A 171 3.55 9.62 -11.93
CA ALA A 171 2.90 8.31 -12.07
C ALA A 171 1.96 8.01 -10.90
N LEU A 172 2.37 8.35 -9.67
CA LEU A 172 1.52 8.24 -8.48
C LEU A 172 0.30 9.15 -8.58
N SER A 173 0.49 10.36 -9.10
CA SER A 173 -0.59 11.33 -9.35
C SER A 173 -1.62 10.80 -10.36
N ASN A 174 -1.16 10.23 -11.48
CA ASN A 174 -2.02 9.61 -12.48
C ASN A 174 -2.85 8.46 -11.88
N ALA A 175 -2.23 7.60 -11.08
CA ALA A 175 -2.95 6.53 -10.39
C ALA A 175 -4.01 7.09 -9.42
N VAL A 176 -3.67 8.08 -8.59
CA VAL A 176 -4.64 8.69 -7.67
C VAL A 176 -5.82 9.32 -8.39
N ILE A 177 -5.60 10.02 -9.51
CA ILE A 177 -6.68 10.58 -10.34
C ILE A 177 -7.56 9.45 -10.87
N TYR A 178 -6.97 8.43 -11.49
CA TYR A 178 -7.70 7.28 -12.04
C TYR A 178 -8.56 6.61 -10.98
N LEU A 179 -7.98 6.27 -9.83
CA LEU A 179 -8.69 5.61 -8.72
C LEU A 179 -9.83 6.49 -8.17
N SER A 180 -9.64 7.82 -8.15
CA SER A 180 -10.65 8.75 -7.66
C SER A 180 -11.89 8.74 -8.54
N ILE A 181 -11.76 8.63 -9.86
CA ILE A 181 -12.92 8.62 -10.78
C ILE A 181 -13.41 7.20 -11.16
N ALA A 182 -12.70 6.16 -10.73
CA ALA A 182 -13.08 4.77 -11.01
C ALA A 182 -14.39 4.37 -10.30
N ALA A 183 -15.09 3.39 -10.87
CA ALA A 183 -16.25 2.78 -10.22
C ALA A 183 -15.84 2.17 -8.87
N LYS A 184 -16.54 2.55 -7.80
CA LYS A 184 -16.20 2.11 -6.44
C LYS A 184 -16.88 0.79 -6.09
N SER A 185 -16.16 -0.12 -5.45
CA SER A 185 -16.73 -1.28 -4.77
C SER A 185 -15.79 -1.80 -3.69
N ASN A 186 -16.35 -2.01 -2.51
CA ASN A 186 -15.72 -2.75 -1.42
C ASN A 186 -16.35 -4.14 -1.23
N ALA A 187 -17.14 -4.64 -2.20
CA ALA A 187 -17.88 -5.90 -2.05
C ALA A 187 -16.96 -7.11 -1.83
N ALA A 188 -15.86 -7.20 -2.58
CA ALA A 188 -14.87 -8.26 -2.39
C ALA A 188 -14.13 -8.14 -1.04
N TYR A 189 -13.88 -6.91 -0.58
CA TYR A 189 -13.27 -6.66 0.73
C TYR A 189 -14.20 -7.07 1.89
N MET A 190 -15.49 -6.75 1.79
CA MET A 190 -16.50 -7.19 2.75
C MET A 190 -16.62 -8.71 2.77
N ALA A 191 -16.72 -9.35 1.58
CA ALA A 191 -16.77 -10.80 1.46
C ALA A 191 -15.56 -11.49 2.11
N PHE A 192 -14.36 -10.97 1.89
CA PHE A 192 -13.13 -11.47 2.52
C PHE A 192 -13.20 -11.41 4.05
N ASN A 193 -13.67 -10.29 4.61
CA ASN A 193 -13.79 -10.14 6.05
C ASN A 193 -14.89 -11.03 6.65
N GLU A 194 -16.02 -11.17 5.96
CA GLU A 194 -17.12 -12.06 6.37
C GLU A 194 -16.66 -13.52 6.39
N VAL A 195 -15.98 -14.00 5.33
CA VAL A 195 -15.43 -15.36 5.27
C VAL A 195 -14.38 -15.57 6.36
N LYS A 196 -13.48 -14.60 6.55
CA LYS A 196 -12.42 -14.69 7.56
C LYS A 196 -13.01 -14.79 8.98
N ALA A 197 -14.07 -14.04 9.28
CA ALA A 197 -14.77 -14.15 10.56
C ALA A 197 -15.48 -15.49 10.70
N PHE A 198 -16.23 -15.91 9.67
CA PHE A 198 -16.96 -17.18 9.68
C PHE A 198 -16.07 -18.39 9.95
N VAL A 199 -14.91 -18.47 9.26
CA VAL A 199 -13.93 -19.53 9.50
C VAL A 199 -13.25 -19.36 10.86
N GLY A 200 -12.97 -18.12 11.28
CA GLY A 200 -12.35 -17.81 12.57
C GLY A 200 -13.20 -18.19 13.79
N ASP A 201 -14.53 -18.20 13.65
CA ASP A 201 -15.48 -18.57 14.70
C ASP A 201 -15.57 -20.09 14.95
N GLY A 202 -14.75 -20.89 14.25
CA GLY A 202 -14.53 -22.30 14.56
C GLY A 202 -15.23 -23.30 13.64
N ASP A 203 -15.66 -22.88 12.44
CA ASP A 203 -16.08 -23.83 11.41
C ASP A 203 -14.91 -24.77 11.03
N ASN A 204 -15.10 -26.06 11.26
CA ASN A 204 -14.15 -27.13 10.95
C ASN A 204 -14.82 -28.20 10.08
N SER A 205 -15.79 -27.79 9.26
CA SER A 205 -16.52 -28.71 8.39
C SER A 205 -15.59 -29.39 7.38
N ASP A 206 -15.81 -30.69 7.16
CA ASP A 206 -15.01 -31.49 6.24
C ASP A 206 -15.25 -31.08 4.78
N VAL A 207 -14.22 -31.23 3.95
CA VAL A 207 -14.36 -31.10 2.50
C VAL A 207 -15.30 -32.22 1.97
N PRO A 208 -16.35 -31.88 1.20
CA PRO A 208 -17.23 -32.86 0.56
C PRO A 208 -16.47 -33.90 -0.25
N VAL A 209 -16.92 -35.15 -0.22
CA VAL A 209 -16.20 -36.29 -0.83
C VAL A 209 -15.92 -36.08 -2.32
N HIS A 210 -16.88 -35.53 -3.08
CA HIS A 210 -16.74 -35.26 -4.51
C HIS A 210 -15.74 -34.13 -4.84
N LEU A 211 -15.32 -33.33 -3.85
CA LEU A 211 -14.30 -32.29 -4.00
C LEU A 211 -12.93 -32.72 -3.47
N ARG A 212 -12.83 -33.87 -2.78
CA ARG A 212 -11.57 -34.39 -2.26
C ARG A 212 -10.65 -34.85 -3.40
N ASN A 213 -9.36 -34.59 -3.22
CA ASN A 213 -8.35 -35.17 -4.10
C ASN A 213 -8.17 -36.67 -3.81
N ALA A 214 -7.97 -37.49 -4.85
CA ALA A 214 -7.81 -38.94 -4.74
C ALA A 214 -6.56 -39.49 -5.46
N PRO A 215 -5.34 -39.03 -5.10
CA PRO A 215 -4.11 -39.42 -5.79
C PRO A 215 -3.66 -40.86 -5.47
N THR A 216 -4.02 -41.41 -4.31
CA THR A 216 -3.59 -42.74 -3.86
C THR A 216 -4.66 -43.80 -4.12
N LYS A 217 -4.24 -45.08 -4.15
CA LYS A 217 -5.16 -46.21 -4.31
C LYS A 217 -6.17 -46.30 -3.16
N LEU A 218 -5.69 -46.14 -1.92
CA LEU A 218 -6.54 -46.11 -0.72
C LEU A 218 -7.59 -44.98 -0.79
N MET A 219 -7.22 -43.78 -1.24
CA MET A 219 -8.18 -42.67 -1.36
C MET A 219 -9.29 -42.96 -2.39
N LYS A 220 -8.96 -43.65 -3.49
CA LYS A 220 -9.96 -44.10 -4.47
C LYS A 220 -10.88 -45.19 -3.90
N GLU A 221 -10.33 -46.09 -3.08
CA GLU A 221 -11.10 -47.11 -2.36
C GLU A 221 -12.04 -46.48 -1.31
N LEU A 222 -11.66 -45.32 -0.75
CA LEU A 222 -12.51 -44.48 0.11
C LEU A 222 -13.46 -43.55 -0.66
N ASP A 223 -13.64 -43.78 -1.96
CA ASP A 223 -14.52 -43.00 -2.84
C ASP A 223 -14.18 -41.50 -2.92
N TYR A 224 -12.95 -41.06 -2.58
CA TYR A 224 -12.58 -39.65 -2.71
C TYR A 224 -12.63 -39.21 -4.17
N GLY A 225 -13.19 -38.02 -4.43
CA GLY A 225 -13.40 -37.48 -5.77
C GLY A 225 -14.45 -38.23 -6.59
N LYS A 226 -15.13 -39.23 -6.02
CA LYS A 226 -16.24 -39.92 -6.69
C LYS A 226 -17.38 -38.95 -6.92
N ASN A 227 -18.03 -39.07 -8.07
CA ASN A 227 -19.10 -38.19 -8.53
C ASN A 227 -18.68 -36.72 -8.73
N TYR A 228 -17.38 -36.41 -8.76
CA TYR A 228 -16.92 -35.09 -9.14
C TYR A 228 -17.43 -34.73 -10.55
N ARG A 229 -18.17 -33.62 -10.64
CA ARG A 229 -18.68 -33.10 -11.90
C ARG A 229 -17.68 -32.12 -12.49
N TYR A 230 -16.96 -32.56 -13.52
CA TYR A 230 -16.00 -31.71 -14.22
C TYR A 230 -16.72 -30.70 -15.12
N ALA A 231 -16.83 -29.46 -14.63
CA ALA A 231 -17.68 -28.42 -15.22
C ALA A 231 -17.42 -28.17 -16.71
N HIS A 232 -16.18 -28.27 -17.19
CA HIS A 232 -15.83 -28.08 -18.61
C HIS A 232 -16.49 -29.10 -19.57
N ASN A 233 -16.93 -30.25 -19.05
CA ASN A 233 -17.66 -31.25 -19.84
C ASN A 233 -19.19 -31.05 -19.80
N GLU A 234 -19.67 -30.05 -19.06
CA GLU A 234 -21.09 -29.72 -18.97
C GLU A 234 -21.45 -28.51 -19.84
N PRO A 235 -22.75 -28.36 -20.19
CA PRO A 235 -23.22 -27.17 -20.91
C PRO A 235 -22.73 -25.87 -20.27
N GLU A 236 -22.28 -24.94 -21.12
CA GLU A 236 -21.75 -23.62 -20.72
C GLU A 236 -20.56 -23.67 -19.77
N ALA A 237 -19.89 -24.82 -19.67
CA ALA A 237 -18.83 -25.10 -18.71
C ALA A 237 -19.26 -24.88 -17.25
N TYR A 238 -20.53 -25.17 -16.91
CA TYR A 238 -21.10 -24.98 -15.57
C TYR A 238 -21.86 -26.21 -15.09
N ALA A 239 -21.42 -26.78 -13.96
CA ALA A 239 -22.07 -27.91 -13.31
C ALA A 239 -23.30 -27.46 -12.49
N ALA A 240 -24.38 -27.09 -13.18
CA ALA A 240 -25.61 -26.60 -12.51
C ALA A 240 -26.12 -27.58 -11.44
N GLY A 241 -26.53 -27.06 -10.28
CA GLY A 241 -27.00 -27.82 -9.12
C GLY A 241 -25.89 -28.49 -8.27
N GLU A 242 -24.62 -28.36 -8.64
CA GLU A 242 -23.50 -28.87 -7.85
C GLU A 242 -23.35 -28.09 -6.52
N LYS A 243 -22.94 -28.79 -5.46
CA LYS A 243 -22.68 -28.18 -4.14
C LYS A 243 -21.19 -28.07 -3.90
N TYR A 244 -20.73 -26.87 -3.55
CA TYR A 244 -19.33 -26.59 -3.24
C TYR A 244 -19.05 -26.29 -1.77
N PHE A 245 -20.10 -26.02 -0.99
CA PHE A 245 -20.01 -25.94 0.47
C PHE A 245 -20.05 -27.35 1.10
N PRO A 246 -19.51 -27.52 2.32
CA PRO A 246 -19.71 -28.70 3.14
C PRO A 246 -21.18 -29.12 3.25
N ASP A 247 -21.43 -30.43 3.32
CA ASP A 247 -22.81 -30.97 3.31
C ASP A 247 -23.65 -30.54 4.53
N ASN A 248 -22.98 -30.22 5.64
CA ASN A 248 -23.58 -29.73 6.88
C ASN A 248 -23.75 -28.20 6.92
N LEU A 249 -23.35 -27.48 5.86
CA LEU A 249 -23.50 -26.04 5.75
C LEU A 249 -24.50 -25.68 4.66
N ASP A 250 -25.46 -24.83 5.02
CA ASP A 250 -26.27 -24.16 4.02
C ASP A 250 -25.39 -23.20 3.21
N PRO A 251 -25.61 -23.06 1.88
CA PRO A 251 -24.82 -22.14 1.07
C PRO A 251 -24.92 -20.70 1.57
N ILE A 252 -23.76 -20.08 1.84
CA ILE A 252 -23.67 -18.70 2.30
C ILE A 252 -23.21 -17.80 1.13
N GLU A 253 -23.91 -16.70 0.92
CA GLU A 253 -23.53 -15.69 -0.08
C GLU A 253 -22.66 -14.61 0.58
N PHE A 254 -21.34 -14.83 0.61
CA PHE A 254 -20.38 -13.85 1.12
C PHE A 254 -20.13 -12.70 0.15
N TYR A 255 -19.98 -13.01 -1.14
CA TYR A 255 -19.72 -12.01 -2.16
C TYR A 255 -21.01 -11.51 -2.78
N LYS A 256 -21.29 -10.21 -2.56
CA LYS A 256 -22.49 -9.50 -3.02
C LYS A 256 -22.05 -8.37 -3.97
N PRO A 257 -21.90 -8.64 -5.29
CA PRO A 257 -21.40 -7.65 -6.22
C PRO A 257 -22.33 -6.43 -6.30
N THR A 258 -21.76 -5.28 -6.60
CA THR A 258 -22.51 -4.03 -6.76
C THR A 258 -22.99 -3.88 -8.21
N THR A 259 -23.83 -2.88 -8.47
CA THR A 259 -24.27 -2.55 -9.85
C THR A 259 -23.30 -1.61 -10.57
N ARG A 260 -22.12 -1.35 -10.01
CA ARG A 260 -21.17 -0.35 -10.50
C ARG A 260 -20.08 -1.00 -11.34
N GLY A 261 -19.70 -0.35 -12.44
CA GLY A 261 -18.63 -0.84 -13.32
C GLY A 261 -18.84 -2.28 -13.76
N LEU A 262 -17.76 -3.07 -13.77
CA LEU A 262 -17.77 -4.47 -14.20
C LEU A 262 -18.54 -5.40 -13.25
N GLU A 263 -18.75 -5.01 -11.99
CA GLU A 263 -19.54 -5.84 -11.07
C GLU A 263 -20.99 -5.99 -11.51
N SER A 264 -21.55 -5.05 -12.28
CA SER A 264 -22.87 -5.21 -12.89
C SER A 264 -22.96 -6.48 -13.73
N LYS A 265 -21.93 -6.78 -14.53
CA LYS A 265 -21.84 -8.00 -15.35
C LYS A 265 -21.55 -9.24 -14.53
N ILE A 266 -20.78 -9.11 -13.46
CA ILE A 266 -20.57 -10.20 -12.50
C ILE A 266 -21.90 -10.58 -11.83
N LEU A 267 -22.68 -9.59 -11.40
CA LEU A 267 -24.00 -9.79 -10.80
C LEU A 267 -24.98 -10.43 -11.78
N GLU A 268 -25.05 -9.94 -13.03
CA GLU A 268 -25.85 -10.56 -14.10
C GLU A 268 -25.48 -12.05 -14.28
N LYS A 269 -24.18 -12.35 -14.38
CA LYS A 269 -23.68 -13.73 -14.52
C LYS A 269 -24.05 -14.58 -13.32
N MET A 270 -23.83 -14.10 -12.09
CA MET A 270 -24.16 -14.85 -10.87
C MET A 270 -25.66 -15.15 -10.77
N ASN A 271 -26.52 -14.18 -11.12
CA ASN A 271 -27.97 -14.40 -11.13
C ASN A 271 -28.40 -15.42 -12.19
N TYR A 272 -27.79 -15.37 -13.37
CA TYR A 272 -28.02 -16.36 -14.41
C TYR A 272 -27.62 -17.77 -13.95
N LEU A 273 -26.42 -17.94 -13.37
CA LEU A 273 -25.97 -19.24 -12.83
C LEU A 273 -26.92 -19.77 -11.74
N LYS A 274 -27.35 -18.91 -10.80
CA LYS A 274 -28.36 -19.28 -9.79
C LYS A 274 -29.69 -19.72 -10.41
N SER A 275 -30.06 -19.19 -11.57
CA SER A 275 -31.26 -19.61 -12.29
C SER A 275 -31.10 -21.01 -12.90
N GLN A 276 -29.91 -21.32 -13.43
CA GLN A 276 -29.58 -22.66 -13.92
C GLN A 276 -29.62 -23.69 -12.78
N ASP A 277 -29.11 -23.34 -11.60
CA ASP A 277 -29.17 -24.21 -10.42
C ASP A 277 -30.60 -24.51 -9.97
N LYS A 278 -31.51 -23.55 -10.12
CA LYS A 278 -32.94 -23.73 -9.78
C LYS A 278 -33.68 -24.58 -10.80
N GLN A 279 -33.35 -24.48 -12.09
CA GLN A 279 -34.00 -25.25 -13.14
C GLN A 279 -33.59 -26.73 -13.12
N LYS A 280 -32.41 -27.05 -12.58
CA LYS A 280 -31.91 -28.42 -12.46
C LYS A 280 -32.37 -29.14 -11.18
N LYS A 281 -32.90 -28.42 -10.20
CA LYS A 281 -33.53 -28.97 -8.99
C LYS A 281 -34.97 -29.39 -9.27
#